data_AF-Q1DF53-F1
#
_entry.id   AF-Q1DF53-F1
#
_cell.length_a   1.000
_cell.length_b   1.000
_cell.length_c   1.000
_cell.angle_alpha   90.00
_cell.angle_beta   90.00
_cell.angle_gamma   90.00
#
_symmetry.space_group_name_H-M   'P 1'
#
loop_
_entity.id
_entity.type
_entity.pdbx_description
1 polymer ?
#
loop_
_entity_poly.entity_id
_entity_poly.type
_entity_poly.pdbx_seq_one_letter_code
_entity_poly.pdbx_strand_id
1 'polypeptide(L)'
;MAWLTGNLSPSARIWTALAPAIVACTYFIGGLLLFCIRCAFKGIPRDEETLKRGSNGLVGFFLRHYFFWVIQPLWAVILRSGLPANALSMLSGLLGISSGVAVAAGRFALGGWLFLFAGILDVMDGRIARTRKEANPAGAALDSVLDRYVDSAMLMGLAWYYRDTWVLLPALMALLGSSLVPYVRAKGEGLGVNVRDGAMQRLERVLFMGAGTALSPILEAVFWPEEKHPMHWLAVVGLVFVAVMSNVTALSRFRNLVKALAPKRQEARSGKAIIGLNALAGAVATAVDFALVLALVEWAGVLPAWATVLGCGLGAVVNYSINRVLTFKSTGAVGRQLARYSVVSGTSALLNAGGVALLTLHPQLAYALGWWLVRGVVYFAWNLPLQRDYVFNNDAAASEDALMEQRPHAA
;
A
#
# COMPACT_ATOMS: atom_id res chain seq x y z
N MET A 1 35.85 -4.39 18.41
CA MET A 1 35.62 -5.41 17.36
C MET A 1 34.29 -6.14 17.52
N ALA A 2 33.96 -6.78 18.66
CA ALA A 2 32.69 -7.51 18.85
C ALA A 2 31.41 -6.67 18.59
N TRP A 3 31.43 -5.38 18.97
CA TRP A 3 30.36 -4.43 18.65
C TRP A 3 30.24 -4.11 17.16
N LEU A 4 31.28 -4.34 16.35
CA LEU A 4 31.29 -4.20 14.88
C LEU A 4 31.04 -5.53 14.13
N THR A 5 31.36 -6.70 14.72
CA THR A 5 31.22 -8.01 14.06
C THR A 5 29.93 -8.84 14.27
N GLY A 6 29.08 -8.57 15.27
CA GLY A 6 27.77 -9.23 15.43
C GLY A 6 27.62 -9.89 16.78
N ASN A 7 28.76 -10.32 17.31
CA ASN A 7 28.87 -11.23 18.45
C ASN A 7 28.75 -10.47 19.76
N LEU A 8 27.56 -9.93 20.02
CA LEU A 8 27.20 -9.34 21.30
C LEU A 8 26.67 -10.43 22.24
N SER A 9 27.09 -10.38 23.51
CA SER A 9 26.48 -11.16 24.57
C SER A 9 24.98 -10.84 24.68
N PRO A 10 24.14 -11.73 25.22
CA PRO A 10 22.72 -11.45 25.45
C PRO A 10 22.49 -10.15 26.21
N SER A 11 23.30 -9.89 27.25
CA SER A 11 23.25 -8.63 28.01
C SER A 11 23.54 -7.40 27.14
N ALA A 12 24.55 -7.47 26.26
CA ALA A 12 24.88 -6.36 25.36
C ALA A 12 23.81 -6.14 24.29
N ARG A 13 23.15 -7.20 23.80
CA ARG A 13 21.99 -7.07 22.89
C ARG A 13 20.84 -6.33 23.57
N ILE A 14 20.54 -6.64 24.83
CA ILE A 14 19.51 -5.95 25.62
C ILE A 14 19.89 -4.48 25.79
N TRP A 15 21.08 -4.18 26.30
CA TRP A 15 21.48 -2.80 26.61
C TRP A 15 21.62 -1.92 25.37
N THR A 16 22.10 -2.44 24.25
CA THR A 16 22.17 -1.67 22.99
C THR A 16 20.79 -1.32 22.43
N ALA A 17 19.79 -2.18 22.64
CA ALA A 17 18.40 -1.90 22.27
C ALA A 17 17.70 -0.99 23.29
N LEU A 18 17.88 -1.26 24.59
CA LEU A 18 17.11 -0.66 25.67
C LEU A 18 17.67 0.68 26.15
N ALA A 19 18.99 0.90 26.15
CA ALA A 19 19.58 2.13 26.67
C ALA A 19 19.06 3.39 25.94
N PRO A 20 19.02 3.45 24.59
CA PRO A 20 18.47 4.62 23.91
C PRO A 20 16.96 4.80 24.18
N ALA A 21 16.21 3.70 24.32
CA ALA A 21 14.79 3.76 24.70
C ALA A 21 14.61 4.33 26.11
N ILE A 22 15.42 3.89 27.09
CA ILE A 22 15.38 4.43 28.45
C ILE A 22 15.69 5.91 28.42
N VAL A 23 16.76 6.34 27.75
CA VAL A 23 17.12 7.76 27.65
C VAL A 23 15.97 8.57 27.05
N ALA A 24 15.37 8.11 25.95
CA ALA A 24 14.23 8.77 25.33
C ALA A 24 13.02 8.82 26.28
N CYS A 25 12.63 7.68 26.87
CA CYS A 25 11.52 7.60 27.81
C CYS A 25 11.74 8.50 29.03
N THR A 26 12.94 8.51 29.61
CA THR A 26 13.29 9.39 30.74
C THR A 26 13.20 10.86 30.33
N TYR A 27 13.68 11.22 29.13
CA TYR A 27 13.58 12.58 28.61
C TYR A 27 12.13 13.03 28.43
N PHE A 28 11.30 12.21 27.77
CA PHE A 28 9.89 12.54 27.57
C PHE A 28 9.09 12.48 28.89
N ILE A 29 9.22 11.44 29.72
CA ILE A 29 8.46 11.37 30.98
C ILE A 29 8.89 12.49 31.94
N GLY A 30 10.19 12.75 32.09
CA GLY A 30 10.70 13.86 32.88
C GLY A 30 10.24 15.21 32.33
N GLY A 31 10.28 15.38 31.01
CA GLY A 31 9.74 16.55 30.32
C GLY A 31 8.24 16.73 30.56
N LEU A 32 7.46 15.65 30.59
CA LEU A 32 6.02 15.70 30.88
C LEU A 32 5.75 16.19 32.30
N LEU A 33 6.50 15.70 33.28
CA LEU A 33 6.41 16.19 34.66
C LEU A 33 6.70 17.70 34.74
N LEU A 34 7.79 18.15 34.11
CA LEU A 34 8.15 19.58 34.05
C LEU A 34 7.09 20.41 33.30
N PHE A 35 6.50 19.85 32.25
CA PHE A 35 5.43 20.50 31.49
C PHE A 35 4.15 20.63 32.32
N CYS A 36 3.76 19.60 33.07
CA CYS A 36 2.64 19.65 34.00
C CYS A 36 2.85 20.71 35.08
N ILE A 37 4.04 20.77 35.69
CA ILE A 37 4.42 21.81 36.66
C ILE A 37 4.31 23.19 36.00
N ARG A 38 4.90 23.37 34.81
CA ARG A 38 4.85 24.64 34.06
C ARG A 38 3.41 25.05 33.71
N CYS A 39 2.55 24.10 33.36
CA CYS A 39 1.13 24.36 33.08
C CYS A 39 0.38 24.81 34.33
N ALA A 40 0.66 24.19 35.48
CA ALA A 40 0.05 24.56 36.76
C ALA A 40 0.39 25.99 37.18
N PHE A 41 1.64 26.42 37.00
CA PHE A 41 2.09 27.75 37.47
C PHE A 41 1.96 28.88 36.45
N LYS A 42 2.10 28.59 35.15
CA LYS A 42 2.25 29.61 34.11
C LYS A 42 1.37 29.35 32.86
N GLY A 43 0.42 28.41 32.95
CA GLY A 43 -0.49 28.04 31.86
C GLY A 43 0.16 27.27 30.70
N ILE A 44 -0.62 26.87 29.70
CA ILE A 44 -0.12 26.07 28.57
C ILE A 44 0.69 26.97 27.60
N PRO A 45 1.95 26.61 27.28
CA PRO A 45 2.73 27.32 26.26
C PRO A 45 1.99 27.33 24.92
N ARG A 46 1.84 28.50 24.30
CA ARG A 46 1.17 28.66 23.00
C ARG A 46 2.22 28.78 21.91
N ASP A 47 2.28 27.82 21.01
CA ASP A 47 3.12 27.85 19.81
C ASP A 47 2.21 28.15 18.60
N GLU A 48 2.59 29.09 17.74
CA GLU A 48 1.80 29.44 16.56
C GLU A 48 1.55 28.24 15.64
N GLU A 49 2.50 27.30 15.58
CA GLU A 49 2.38 26.11 14.74
C GLU A 49 1.39 25.09 15.31
N THR A 50 1.28 25.00 16.64
CA THR A 50 0.28 24.13 17.30
C THR A 50 -1.12 24.72 17.22
N LEU A 51 -1.24 26.05 17.22
CA LEU A 51 -2.50 26.79 17.09
C LEU A 51 -3.05 26.76 15.66
N LYS A 52 -2.19 26.78 14.62
CA LYS A 52 -2.60 26.71 13.21
C LYS A 52 -3.13 25.33 12.80
N ARG A 53 -2.68 24.27 13.47
CA ARG A 53 -3.18 22.90 13.24
C ARG A 53 -4.46 22.73 14.07
N GLY A 54 -5.62 22.51 13.45
CA GLY A 54 -6.89 22.32 14.18
C GLY A 54 -6.90 21.14 15.16
N SER A 55 -8.01 20.98 15.90
CA SER A 55 -8.22 19.95 16.94
C SER A 55 -8.44 18.52 16.42
N ASN A 56 -8.47 18.30 15.11
CA ASN A 56 -8.99 17.07 14.50
C ASN A 56 -7.99 15.90 14.40
N GLY A 57 -7.15 15.67 15.40
CA GLY A 57 -6.12 14.61 15.37
C GLY A 57 -6.23 13.61 16.52
N LEU A 58 -5.65 12.40 16.31
CA LEU A 58 -5.46 11.35 17.32
C LEU A 58 -4.66 11.82 18.56
N VAL A 59 -3.88 12.90 18.41
CA VAL A 59 -3.08 13.52 19.47
C VAL A 59 -3.83 14.74 20.00
N GLY A 60 -4.37 14.62 21.23
CA GLY A 60 -5.15 15.68 21.89
C GLY A 60 -4.38 16.99 22.08
N PHE A 61 -5.11 18.09 22.27
CA PHE A 61 -4.57 19.45 22.42
C PHE A 61 -3.38 19.49 23.39
N PHE A 62 -3.52 18.87 24.55
CA PHE A 62 -2.49 18.83 25.60
C PHE A 62 -1.20 18.14 25.11
N LEU A 63 -1.32 16.92 24.58
CA LEU A 63 -0.17 16.10 24.17
C LEU A 63 0.62 16.75 23.03
N ARG A 64 -0.06 17.50 22.15
CA ARG A 64 0.58 18.28 21.08
C ARG A 64 1.43 19.42 21.63
N HIS A 65 0.87 20.26 22.50
CA HIS A 65 1.62 21.37 23.09
C HIS A 65 2.80 20.87 23.91
N TYR A 66 2.60 19.77 24.64
CA TYR A 66 3.65 19.07 25.33
C TYR A 66 4.78 18.62 24.39
N PHE A 67 4.47 17.93 23.29
CA PHE A 67 5.47 17.43 22.33
C PHE A 67 6.31 18.55 21.72
N PHE A 68 5.67 19.64 21.31
CA PHE A 68 6.37 20.80 20.76
C PHE A 68 7.26 21.49 21.79
N TRP A 69 6.80 21.57 23.03
CA TRP A 69 7.56 22.15 24.14
C TRP A 69 8.75 21.27 24.55
N VAL A 70 8.58 19.95 24.65
CA VAL A 70 9.65 19.05 25.10
C VAL A 70 10.74 18.88 24.05
N ILE A 71 10.43 19.01 22.75
CA ILE A 71 11.44 19.03 21.68
C ILE A 71 12.08 20.43 21.55
N GLN A 72 11.51 21.45 22.21
CA GLN A 72 11.95 22.83 22.06
C GLN A 72 13.45 23.10 22.36
N PRO A 73 14.10 22.38 23.29
CA PRO A 73 15.53 22.53 23.49
C PRO A 73 16.36 22.00 22.33
N LEU A 74 15.96 20.87 21.73
CA LEU A 74 16.74 20.15 20.71
C LEU A 74 16.90 20.98 19.43
N TRP A 75 15.80 21.40 18.81
CA TRP A 75 15.85 22.28 17.63
C TRP A 75 16.45 23.66 17.95
N ALA A 76 16.38 24.19 19.19
CA ALA A 76 17.01 25.45 19.54
C ALA A 76 18.55 25.36 19.51
N VAL A 77 19.11 24.22 19.91
CA VAL A 77 20.54 23.93 19.76
C VAL A 77 20.93 23.92 18.28
N ILE A 78 20.14 23.25 17.43
CA ILE A 78 20.42 23.21 15.98
C ILE A 78 20.25 24.59 15.32
N LEU A 79 19.26 25.38 15.75
CA LEU A 79 19.10 26.74 15.25
C LEU A 79 20.32 27.61 15.61
N ARG A 80 20.84 27.48 16.84
CA ARG A 80 22.05 28.20 17.30
C ARG A 80 23.34 27.74 16.63
N SER A 81 23.44 26.48 16.22
CA SER A 81 24.65 25.95 15.58
C SER A 81 24.89 26.49 14.17
N GLY A 82 23.93 27.18 13.57
CA GLY A 82 24.06 27.72 12.21
C GLY A 82 23.91 26.68 11.10
N LEU A 83 23.73 25.39 11.42
CA LEU A 83 23.61 24.33 10.41
C LEU A 83 22.43 24.58 9.45
N PRO A 84 22.66 24.53 8.12
CA PRO A 84 21.61 24.75 7.13
C PRO A 84 20.66 23.56 7.07
N ALA A 85 19.39 23.79 6.69
CA ALA A 85 18.37 22.73 6.63
C ALA A 85 18.80 21.56 5.72
N ASN A 86 19.37 21.85 4.55
CA ASN A 86 19.85 20.82 3.62
C ASN A 86 20.94 19.93 4.22
N ALA A 87 21.78 20.44 5.12
CA ALA A 87 22.79 19.61 5.79
C ALA A 87 22.14 18.62 6.78
N LEU A 88 21.03 19.00 7.40
CA LEU A 88 20.25 18.11 8.26
C LEU A 88 19.54 17.03 7.44
N SER A 89 18.97 17.39 6.29
CA SER A 89 18.39 16.42 5.36
C SER A 89 19.44 15.41 4.87
N MET A 90 20.65 15.88 4.54
CA MET A 90 21.78 15.01 4.17
C MET A 90 22.21 14.09 5.31
N LEU A 91 22.32 14.61 6.54
CA LEU A 91 22.66 13.81 7.71
C LEU A 91 21.57 12.76 8.01
N SER A 92 20.30 13.16 7.93
CA SER A 92 19.16 12.24 8.01
C SER A 92 19.28 11.13 6.97
N GLY A 93 19.51 11.50 5.71
CA GLY A 93 19.74 10.57 4.61
C GLY A 93 20.87 9.58 4.89
N LEU A 94 22.02 10.07 5.36
CA LEU A 94 23.17 9.24 5.70
C LEU A 94 22.86 8.24 6.82
N LEU A 95 22.22 8.69 7.91
CA LEU A 95 21.84 7.81 9.03
C LEU A 95 20.80 6.78 8.58
N GLY A 96 19.81 7.20 7.78
CA GLY A 96 18.77 6.34 7.24
C GLY A 96 19.30 5.27 6.29
N ILE A 97 20.25 5.60 5.42
CA ILE A 97 20.93 4.62 4.56
C ILE A 97 21.80 3.67 5.40
N SER A 98 22.53 4.22 6.37
CA SER A 98 23.38 3.44 7.28
C SER A 98 22.57 2.44 8.11
N SER A 99 21.31 2.76 8.43
CA SER A 99 20.37 1.83 9.06
C SER A 99 20.21 0.55 8.24
N GLY A 100 19.96 0.67 6.93
CA GLY A 100 19.81 -0.48 6.04
C GLY A 100 21.04 -1.39 6.05
N VAL A 101 22.23 -0.80 5.97
CA VAL A 101 23.51 -1.53 6.04
C VAL A 101 23.66 -2.23 7.40
N ALA A 102 23.33 -1.55 8.49
CA ALA A 102 23.40 -2.11 9.84
C ALA A 102 22.46 -3.33 9.98
N VAL A 103 21.21 -3.22 9.53
CA VAL A 103 20.24 -4.33 9.56
C VAL A 103 20.69 -5.49 8.66
N ALA A 104 21.19 -5.20 7.45
CA ALA A 104 21.74 -6.23 6.56
C ALA A 104 22.88 -7.04 7.22
N ALA A 105 23.68 -6.38 8.05
CA ALA A 105 24.74 -6.99 8.85
C ALA A 105 24.25 -7.62 10.17
N GLY A 106 22.94 -7.76 10.38
CA GLY A 106 22.33 -8.33 11.59
C GLY A 106 22.33 -7.40 12.80
N ARG A 107 22.54 -6.09 12.62
CA ARG A 107 22.60 -5.09 13.71
C ARG A 107 21.28 -4.38 13.90
N PHE A 108 20.27 -5.13 14.32
CA PHE A 108 18.91 -4.65 14.45
C PHE A 108 18.77 -3.45 15.40
N ALA A 109 19.37 -3.49 16.59
CA ALA A 109 19.32 -2.36 17.53
C ALA A 109 19.90 -1.08 16.90
N LEU A 110 21.12 -1.17 16.36
CA LEU A 110 21.79 -0.03 15.73
C LEU A 110 20.99 0.48 14.53
N GLY A 111 20.56 -0.41 13.63
CA GLY A 111 19.79 -0.04 12.45
C GLY A 111 18.47 0.64 12.80
N GLY A 112 17.67 0.04 13.68
CA GLY A 112 16.42 0.62 14.12
C GLY A 112 16.58 2.00 14.75
N TRP A 113 17.59 2.18 15.62
CA TRP A 113 17.86 3.50 16.22
C TRP A 113 18.35 4.53 15.21
N LEU A 114 19.26 4.16 14.29
CA LEU A 114 19.69 5.04 13.21
C LEU A 114 18.52 5.51 12.35
N PHE A 115 17.58 4.61 12.04
CA PHE A 115 16.38 4.92 11.28
C PHE A 115 15.44 5.89 12.02
N LEU A 116 15.20 5.64 13.32
CA LEU A 116 14.39 6.53 14.14
C LEU A 116 15.03 7.92 14.28
N PHE A 117 16.35 7.98 14.49
CA PHE A 117 17.07 9.25 14.56
C PHE A 117 17.06 10.00 13.24
N ALA A 118 17.20 9.32 12.10
CA ALA A 118 17.01 9.92 10.79
C ALA A 118 15.62 10.57 10.67
N GLY A 119 14.55 9.84 11.02
CA GLY A 119 13.19 10.37 11.02
C GLY A 119 12.97 11.58 11.94
N ILE A 120 13.71 11.67 13.06
CA ILE A 120 13.66 12.85 13.93
C ILE A 120 14.35 14.05 13.25
N LEU A 121 15.56 13.87 12.70
CA LEU A 121 16.30 14.95 12.04
C LEU A 121 15.55 15.51 10.83
N ASP A 122 14.89 14.64 10.08
CA ASP A 122 14.01 14.97 8.97
C ASP A 122 12.86 15.89 9.39
N VAL A 123 12.13 15.55 10.46
CA VAL A 123 11.08 16.44 10.98
C VAL A 123 11.64 17.79 11.43
N MET A 124 12.89 17.81 11.92
CA MET A 124 13.56 19.03 12.37
C MET A 124 14.00 19.92 11.20
N ASP A 125 14.44 19.35 10.07
CA ASP A 125 14.97 20.11 8.93
C ASP A 125 13.90 21.05 8.33
N GLY A 126 12.67 20.56 8.17
CA GLY A 126 11.59 21.33 7.58
C GLY A 126 11.16 22.45 8.51
N ARG A 127 11.25 22.22 9.82
CA ARG A 127 10.96 23.24 10.83
C ARG A 127 12.04 24.32 10.85
N ILE A 128 13.31 23.95 10.72
CA ILE A 128 14.44 24.88 10.63
C ILE A 128 14.37 25.70 9.34
N ALA A 129 14.08 25.07 8.20
CA ALA A 129 13.90 25.76 6.92
C ALA A 129 12.81 26.83 6.98
N ARG A 130 11.66 26.52 7.62
CA ARG A 130 10.56 27.50 7.82
C ARG A 130 10.95 28.62 8.77
N THR A 131 11.62 28.29 9.87
CA THR A 131 12.05 29.27 10.89
C THR A 131 13.07 30.26 10.33
N ARG A 132 14.00 29.77 9.50
CA ARG A 132 15.04 30.60 8.85
C ARG A 132 14.59 31.26 7.54
N LYS A 133 13.37 31.00 7.08
CA LYS A 133 12.86 31.45 5.77
C LYS A 133 13.73 30.95 4.59
N GLU A 134 14.33 29.77 4.73
CA GLU A 134 15.15 29.10 3.72
C GLU A 134 14.33 28.09 2.88
N ALA A 135 13.06 27.85 3.22
CA ALA A 135 12.19 26.91 2.54
C ALA A 135 12.01 27.26 1.05
N ASN A 136 12.36 26.31 0.16
CA ASN A 136 12.31 26.49 -1.29
C ASN A 136 11.97 25.16 -2.01
N PRO A 137 11.56 25.20 -3.29
CA PRO A 137 11.18 24.00 -4.05
C PRO A 137 12.30 22.96 -4.20
N ALA A 138 13.56 23.38 -4.30
CA ALA A 138 14.69 22.46 -4.41
C ALA A 138 14.91 21.67 -3.11
N GLY A 139 14.79 22.33 -1.96
CA GLY A 139 14.84 21.68 -0.64
C GLY A 139 13.69 20.69 -0.45
N ALA A 140 12.47 21.04 -0.87
CA ALA A 140 11.32 20.13 -0.80
C ALA A 140 11.49 18.91 -1.73
N ALA A 141 12.09 19.09 -2.90
CA ALA A 141 12.45 17.98 -3.79
C ALA A 141 13.53 17.09 -3.17
N LEU A 142 14.56 17.69 -2.57
CA LEU A 142 15.63 16.97 -1.87
C LEU A 142 15.07 16.08 -0.73
N ASP A 143 14.28 16.67 0.17
CA ASP A 143 13.58 16.01 1.27
C ASP A 143 12.78 14.79 0.78
N SER A 144 11.84 15.04 -0.15
CA SER A 144 10.96 13.98 -0.68
C SER A 144 11.68 12.86 -1.44
N VAL A 145 12.83 13.14 -2.07
CA VAL A 145 13.64 12.12 -2.76
C VAL A 145 14.47 11.32 -1.76
N LEU A 146 15.13 11.99 -0.81
CA LEU A 146 15.94 11.33 0.21
C LEU A 146 15.10 10.40 1.09
N ASP A 147 13.88 10.81 1.43
CA ASP A 147 12.91 9.96 2.13
C ASP A 147 12.74 8.59 1.49
N ARG A 148 12.68 8.56 0.15
CA ARG A 148 12.52 7.31 -0.60
C ARG A 148 13.78 6.47 -0.55
N TYR A 149 14.96 7.08 -0.60
CA TYR A 149 16.23 6.37 -0.44
C TYR A 149 16.36 5.79 0.97
N VAL A 150 16.00 6.55 2.00
CA VAL A 150 16.05 6.13 3.41
C VAL A 150 15.08 4.97 3.67
N ASP A 151 13.81 5.11 3.30
CA ASP A 151 12.81 4.03 3.46
C ASP A 151 13.24 2.78 2.68
N SER A 152 13.75 2.94 1.46
CA SER A 152 14.19 1.81 0.62
C SER A 152 15.43 1.12 1.17
N ALA A 153 16.42 1.87 1.66
CA ALA A 153 17.65 1.30 2.21
C ALA A 153 17.35 0.41 3.43
N MET A 154 16.49 0.88 4.35
CA MET A 154 16.03 0.09 5.49
C MET A 154 15.36 -1.23 5.05
N LEU A 155 14.43 -1.13 4.10
CA LEU A 155 13.70 -2.30 3.58
C LEU A 155 14.59 -3.26 2.79
N MET A 156 15.55 -2.76 2.02
CA MET A 156 16.57 -3.56 1.34
C MET A 156 17.47 -4.28 2.35
N GLY A 157 17.84 -3.63 3.45
CA GLY A 157 18.61 -4.25 4.53
C GLY A 157 17.87 -5.40 5.20
N LEU A 158 16.57 -5.20 5.49
CA LEU A 158 15.69 -6.27 5.99
C LEU A 158 15.54 -7.40 4.96
N ALA A 159 15.30 -7.08 3.69
CA ALA A 159 15.19 -8.07 2.62
C ALA A 159 16.48 -8.90 2.47
N TRP A 160 17.64 -8.25 2.57
CA TRP A 160 18.93 -8.93 2.54
C TRP A 160 19.11 -9.88 3.73
N TYR A 161 18.78 -9.44 4.95
CA TYR A 161 18.87 -10.27 6.14
C TYR A 161 17.94 -11.49 6.06
N TYR A 162 16.72 -11.31 5.58
CA TYR A 162 15.67 -12.33 5.51
C TYR A 162 15.59 -13.11 4.19
N ARG A 163 16.57 -12.95 3.28
CA ARG A 163 16.53 -13.47 1.90
C ARG A 163 16.25 -14.97 1.78
N ASP A 164 16.66 -15.76 2.77
CA ASP A 164 16.51 -17.22 2.78
C ASP A 164 15.26 -17.67 3.60
N THR A 165 14.34 -16.74 3.90
CA THR A 165 13.16 -16.98 4.73
C THR A 165 11.89 -16.46 4.06
N TRP A 166 10.73 -16.88 4.56
CA TRP A 166 9.42 -16.38 4.08
C TRP A 166 9.24 -14.86 4.26
N VAL A 167 10.03 -14.22 5.14
CA VAL A 167 9.95 -12.77 5.43
C VAL A 167 10.47 -11.91 4.28
N LEU A 168 11.23 -12.48 3.34
CA LEU A 168 11.62 -11.79 2.11
C LEU A 168 10.38 -11.24 1.37
N LEU A 169 9.31 -12.02 1.25
CA LEU A 169 8.12 -11.59 0.52
C LEU A 169 7.45 -10.36 1.19
N PRO A 170 7.15 -10.35 2.51
CA PRO A 170 6.75 -9.14 3.22
C PRO A 170 7.71 -7.95 3.04
N ALA A 171 9.03 -8.17 3.03
CA ALA A 171 10.01 -7.09 2.81
C ALA A 171 9.86 -6.45 1.42
N LEU A 172 9.74 -7.27 0.37
CA LEU A 172 9.51 -6.81 -0.99
C LEU A 172 8.15 -6.12 -1.15
N MET A 173 7.11 -6.66 -0.50
CA MET A 173 5.78 -6.04 -0.48
C MET A 173 5.80 -4.68 0.23
N ALA A 174 6.54 -4.54 1.34
CA ALA A 174 6.73 -3.26 2.01
C ALA A 174 7.48 -2.25 1.12
N LEU A 175 8.48 -2.69 0.35
CA LEU A 175 9.21 -1.83 -0.59
C LEU A 175 8.29 -1.32 -1.71
N LEU A 176 7.48 -2.21 -2.29
CA LEU A 176 6.47 -1.86 -3.29
C LEU A 176 5.45 -0.85 -2.73
N GLY A 177 4.82 -1.18 -1.60
CA GLY A 177 3.80 -0.35 -0.98
C GLY A 177 4.35 1.03 -0.58
N SER A 178 5.50 1.08 0.09
CA SER A 178 6.14 2.32 0.52
C SER A 178 6.56 3.21 -0.65
N SER A 179 6.87 2.62 -1.81
CA SER A 179 7.17 3.36 -3.04
C SER A 179 5.92 3.91 -3.74
N LEU A 180 4.82 3.14 -3.72
CA LEU A 180 3.57 3.52 -4.40
C LEU A 180 2.78 4.59 -3.63
N VAL A 181 2.75 4.56 -2.29
CA VAL A 181 2.03 5.54 -1.47
C VAL A 181 2.38 7.00 -1.80
N PRO A 182 3.66 7.42 -1.85
CA PRO A 182 4.04 8.78 -2.25
C PRO A 182 3.93 8.99 -3.76
N TYR A 183 4.18 7.98 -4.59
CA TYR A 183 4.07 8.10 -6.05
C TYR A 183 2.64 8.43 -6.50
N VAL A 184 1.64 7.71 -6.00
CA VAL A 184 0.23 7.96 -6.34
C VAL A 184 -0.20 9.36 -5.89
N ARG A 185 0.30 9.82 -4.72
CA ARG A 185 0.07 11.18 -4.25
C ARG A 185 0.68 12.22 -5.20
N ALA A 186 1.96 12.07 -5.53
CA ALA A 186 2.65 12.99 -6.44
C ALA A 186 2.01 13.01 -7.84
N LYS A 187 1.57 11.85 -8.34
CA LYS A 187 0.84 11.76 -9.61
C LYS A 187 -0.53 12.43 -9.54
N GLY A 188 -1.24 12.28 -8.42
CA GLY A 188 -2.49 12.99 -8.17
C GLY A 188 -2.29 14.50 -8.17
N GLU A 189 -1.32 15.01 -7.39
CA GLU A 189 -0.99 16.43 -7.33
C GLU A 189 -0.60 16.98 -8.72
N GLY A 190 0.18 16.22 -9.51
CA GLY A 190 0.52 16.57 -10.90
C GLY A 190 -0.65 16.54 -11.89
N LEU A 191 -1.76 15.90 -11.54
CA LEU A 191 -3.02 15.88 -12.31
C LEU A 191 -4.09 16.82 -11.69
N GLY A 192 -3.72 17.63 -10.70
CA GLY A 192 -4.64 18.56 -10.03
C GLY A 192 -5.60 17.91 -9.02
N VAL A 193 -5.40 16.64 -8.67
CA VAL A 193 -6.23 15.90 -7.70
C VAL A 193 -5.49 15.72 -6.38
N ASN A 194 -6.05 16.25 -5.30
CA ASN A 194 -5.44 16.16 -3.99
C ASN A 194 -5.74 14.81 -3.32
N VAL A 195 -4.74 13.95 -3.19
CA VAL A 195 -4.87 12.59 -2.62
C VAL A 195 -4.12 12.51 -1.28
N ARG A 196 -4.77 12.98 -0.20
CA ARG A 196 -4.14 13.01 1.15
C ARG A 196 -4.49 11.81 2.03
N ASP A 197 -5.60 11.14 1.75
CA ASP A 197 -6.13 10.09 2.62
C ASP A 197 -5.23 8.84 2.67
N GLY A 198 -5.33 8.07 3.75
CA GLY A 198 -4.57 6.83 3.94
C GLY A 198 -4.24 6.56 5.40
N ALA A 199 -4.36 5.30 5.82
CA ALA A 199 -4.10 4.88 7.19
C ALA A 199 -2.59 4.80 7.52
N MET A 200 -1.75 4.54 6.52
CA MET A 200 -0.30 4.40 6.69
C MET A 200 0.44 5.57 6.02
N GLN A 201 0.86 6.56 6.81
CA GLN A 201 1.72 7.65 6.34
C GLN A 201 3.19 7.33 6.68
N ARG A 202 4.09 8.30 6.43
CA ARG A 202 5.53 8.08 6.62
C ARG A 202 5.90 7.92 8.09
N LEU A 203 5.33 8.75 8.96
CA LEU A 203 5.62 8.71 10.40
C LEU A 203 5.28 7.34 11.00
N GLU A 204 4.13 6.76 10.63
CA GLU A 204 3.71 5.45 11.11
C GLU A 204 4.66 4.37 10.61
N ARG A 205 5.09 4.41 9.34
CA ARG A 205 6.08 3.46 8.82
C ARG A 205 7.40 3.54 9.57
N VAL A 206 7.91 4.76 9.78
CA VAL A 206 9.16 4.99 10.52
C VAL A 206 9.05 4.45 11.94
N LEU A 207 7.91 4.65 12.59
CA LEU A 207 7.69 4.16 13.95
C LEU A 207 7.61 2.63 14.02
N PHE A 208 6.73 2.00 13.24
CA PHE A 208 6.53 0.54 13.31
C PHE A 208 7.77 -0.24 12.85
N MET A 209 8.42 0.23 11.79
CA MET A 209 9.63 -0.40 11.27
C MET A 209 10.84 -0.08 12.16
N GLY A 210 11.05 1.20 12.50
CA GLY A 210 12.18 1.63 13.31
C GLY A 210 12.15 1.08 14.73
N ALA A 211 11.04 1.23 15.45
CA ALA A 211 10.91 0.72 16.82
C ALA A 211 10.88 -0.81 16.86
N GLY A 212 10.18 -1.44 15.91
CA GLY A 212 10.15 -2.90 15.78
C GLY A 212 11.56 -3.47 15.61
N THR A 213 12.35 -2.89 14.72
CA THR A 213 13.75 -3.26 14.48
C THR A 213 14.67 -2.91 15.66
N ALA A 214 14.53 -1.72 16.26
CA ALA A 214 15.40 -1.26 17.34
C ALA A 214 15.28 -2.09 18.61
N LEU A 215 14.04 -2.48 18.96
CA LEU A 215 13.73 -3.17 20.21
C LEU A 215 13.70 -4.69 20.07
N SER A 216 13.65 -5.23 18.85
CA SER A 216 13.58 -6.67 18.64
C SER A 216 14.67 -7.48 19.36
N PRO A 217 15.94 -7.02 19.45
CA PRO A 217 16.99 -7.78 20.14
C PRO A 217 16.71 -8.06 21.62
N ILE A 218 15.82 -7.30 22.27
CA ILE A 218 15.43 -7.54 23.68
C ILE A 218 14.71 -8.89 23.80
N LEU A 219 13.70 -9.12 22.96
CA LEU A 219 12.94 -10.37 22.96
C LEU A 219 13.84 -11.55 22.61
N GLU A 220 14.67 -11.39 21.58
CA GLU A 220 15.59 -12.46 21.15
C GLU A 220 16.60 -12.81 22.23
N ALA A 221 17.12 -11.82 22.97
CA ALA A 221 18.06 -12.10 24.05
C ALA A 221 17.41 -12.80 25.26
N VAL A 222 16.10 -12.62 25.48
CA VAL A 222 15.36 -13.25 26.58
C VAL A 222 14.93 -14.68 26.23
N PHE A 223 14.40 -14.89 25.02
CA PHE A 223 13.82 -16.16 24.62
C PHE A 223 14.79 -17.07 23.86
N TRP A 224 15.74 -16.52 23.11
CA TRP A 224 16.68 -17.26 22.25
C TRP A 224 18.12 -16.71 22.36
N PRO A 225 18.75 -16.76 23.56
CA PRO A 225 20.04 -16.12 23.81
C PRO A 225 21.20 -16.70 22.98
N GLU A 226 21.16 -17.99 22.67
CA GLU A 226 22.23 -18.71 21.97
C GLU A 226 22.11 -18.61 20.43
N GLU A 227 21.00 -18.10 19.91
CA GLU A 227 20.76 -18.01 18.48
C GLU A 227 21.68 -16.95 17.86
N LYS A 228 22.52 -17.37 16.90
CA LYS A 228 23.46 -16.48 16.20
C LYS A 228 22.77 -15.60 15.15
N HIS A 229 21.71 -16.12 14.54
CA HIS A 229 20.92 -15.44 13.52
C HIS A 229 19.43 -15.46 13.89
N PRO A 230 19.03 -14.70 14.93
CA PRO A 230 17.66 -14.71 15.40
C PRO A 230 16.71 -14.11 14.36
N MET A 231 15.45 -14.53 14.42
CA MET A 231 14.43 -14.09 13.47
C MET A 231 14.02 -12.63 13.70
N HIS A 232 14.25 -12.07 14.89
CA HIS A 232 13.83 -10.73 15.26
C HIS A 232 12.32 -10.52 15.07
N TRP A 233 11.52 -11.30 15.83
CA TRP A 233 10.07 -11.38 15.65
C TRP A 233 9.35 -10.04 15.75
N LEU A 234 9.82 -9.12 16.59
CA LEU A 234 9.23 -7.79 16.70
C LEU A 234 9.43 -6.97 15.42
N ALA A 235 10.61 -7.09 14.80
CA ALA A 235 10.89 -6.48 13.50
C ALA A 235 10.03 -7.11 12.40
N VAL A 236 9.85 -8.44 12.43
CA VAL A 236 8.97 -9.16 11.48
C VAL A 236 7.53 -8.68 11.58
N VAL A 237 6.98 -8.55 12.80
CA VAL A 237 5.61 -8.05 13.00
C VAL A 237 5.47 -6.62 12.47
N GLY A 238 6.43 -5.73 12.79
CA GLY A 238 6.45 -4.36 12.29
C GLY A 238 6.52 -4.30 10.76
N LEU A 239 7.38 -5.13 10.15
CA LEU A 239 7.56 -5.22 8.70
C LEU A 239 6.30 -5.73 7.99
N VAL A 240 5.70 -6.81 8.47
CA VAL A 240 4.47 -7.38 7.90
C VAL A 240 3.33 -6.37 8.01
N PHE A 241 3.20 -5.69 9.15
CA PHE A 241 2.21 -4.63 9.32
C PHE A 241 2.42 -3.49 8.30
N VAL A 242 3.66 -3.02 8.13
CA VAL A 242 3.99 -2.00 7.14
C VAL A 242 3.73 -2.48 5.72
N ALA A 243 4.06 -3.73 5.40
CA ALA A 243 3.84 -4.34 4.10
C ALA A 243 2.34 -4.32 3.72
N VAL A 244 1.49 -4.81 4.61
CA VAL A 244 0.04 -4.86 4.38
C VAL A 244 -0.54 -3.45 4.29
N MET A 245 -0.28 -2.62 5.29
CA MET A 245 -0.93 -1.32 5.41
C MET A 245 -0.47 -0.31 4.34
N SER A 246 0.78 -0.38 3.89
CA SER A 246 1.28 0.47 2.80
C SER A 246 0.65 0.08 1.46
N ASN A 247 0.47 -1.21 1.18
CA ASN A 247 -0.20 -1.66 -0.05
C ASN A 247 -1.70 -1.34 -0.03
N VAL A 248 -2.38 -1.53 1.10
CA VAL A 248 -3.79 -1.12 1.27
C VAL A 248 -3.93 0.39 1.06
N THR A 249 -3.01 1.18 1.62
CA THR A 249 -3.02 2.64 1.44
C THR A 249 -2.76 3.04 -0.01
N ALA A 250 -1.75 2.44 -0.66
CA ALA A 250 -1.44 2.69 -2.06
C ALA A 250 -2.63 2.38 -2.98
N LEU A 251 -3.29 1.23 -2.77
CA LEU A 251 -4.46 0.82 -3.54
C LEU A 251 -5.66 1.74 -3.28
N SER A 252 -5.91 2.11 -2.03
CA SER A 252 -6.97 3.06 -1.66
C SER A 252 -6.76 4.41 -2.35
N ARG A 253 -5.54 4.95 -2.30
CA ARG A 253 -5.16 6.20 -2.97
C ARG A 253 -5.33 6.09 -4.48
N PHE A 254 -4.86 5.01 -5.07
CA PHE A 254 -4.95 4.78 -6.51
C PHE A 254 -6.41 4.72 -6.96
N ARG A 255 -7.25 3.96 -6.24
CA ARG A 255 -8.68 3.89 -6.50
C ARG A 255 -9.34 5.26 -6.39
N ASN A 256 -9.00 6.05 -5.36
CA ASN A 256 -9.58 7.39 -5.17
C ASN A 256 -9.14 8.35 -6.28
N LEU A 257 -7.87 8.30 -6.70
CA LEU A 257 -7.35 9.06 -7.82
C LEU A 257 -8.08 8.72 -9.13
N VAL A 258 -8.17 7.43 -9.46
CA VAL A 258 -8.87 6.97 -10.68
C VAL A 258 -10.34 7.38 -10.63
N LYS A 259 -11.02 7.24 -9.49
CA LYS A 259 -12.41 7.69 -9.34
C LYS A 259 -12.59 9.20 -9.52
N ALA A 260 -11.64 10.00 -9.04
CA ALA A 260 -11.69 11.46 -9.17
C ALA A 260 -11.45 11.93 -10.61
N LEU A 261 -10.65 11.19 -11.38
CA LEU A 261 -10.34 11.48 -12.78
C LEU A 261 -11.31 10.82 -13.77
N ALA A 262 -11.98 9.75 -13.36
CA ALA A 262 -12.91 9.04 -14.21
C ALA A 262 -14.05 9.97 -14.64
N PRO A 263 -14.44 9.96 -15.93
CA PRO A 263 -15.56 10.75 -16.40
C PRO A 263 -16.82 10.38 -15.61
N LYS A 264 -17.53 11.39 -15.10
CA LYS A 264 -18.80 11.18 -14.37
C LYS A 264 -19.85 10.68 -15.35
N ARG A 265 -20.04 9.36 -15.43
CA ARG A 265 -21.15 8.75 -16.15
C ARG A 265 -22.39 8.68 -15.27
N GLN A 266 -23.55 9.03 -15.83
CA GLN A 266 -24.83 8.71 -15.21
C GLN A 266 -25.08 7.20 -15.38
N GLU A 267 -24.65 6.41 -14.41
CA GLU A 267 -25.04 5.00 -14.34
C GLU A 267 -26.54 4.91 -13.99
N ALA A 268 -27.30 4.13 -14.75
CA ALA A 268 -28.74 3.93 -14.49
C ALA A 268 -29.01 3.16 -13.17
N ARG A 269 -27.97 2.55 -12.56
CA ARG A 269 -28.04 1.80 -11.30
C ARG A 269 -26.83 2.12 -10.43
N SER A 270 -26.98 1.96 -9.11
CA SER A 270 -25.86 2.02 -8.16
C SER A 270 -24.84 0.90 -8.42
N GLY A 271 -23.54 1.19 -8.27
CA GLY A 271 -22.46 0.23 -8.50
C GLY A 271 -22.59 -1.09 -7.72
N LYS A 272 -23.17 -1.07 -6.51
CA LYS A 272 -23.45 -2.32 -5.75
C LYS A 272 -24.47 -3.21 -6.45
N ALA A 273 -25.50 -2.61 -7.04
CA ALA A 273 -26.54 -3.34 -7.78
C ALA A 273 -25.98 -3.91 -9.08
N ILE A 274 -25.09 -3.19 -9.76
CA ILE A 274 -24.39 -3.68 -10.96
C ILE A 274 -23.57 -4.93 -10.62
N ILE A 275 -22.75 -4.88 -9.55
CA ILE A 275 -21.96 -6.04 -9.10
C ILE A 275 -22.87 -7.23 -8.77
N GLY A 276 -23.92 -7.01 -7.97
CA GLY A 276 -24.82 -8.08 -7.53
C GLY A 276 -25.56 -8.75 -8.70
N LEU A 277 -26.10 -7.96 -9.63
CA LEU A 277 -26.83 -8.49 -10.79
C LEU A 277 -25.88 -9.18 -11.78
N ASN A 278 -24.68 -8.64 -11.99
CA ASN A 278 -23.69 -9.25 -12.86
C ASN A 278 -23.18 -10.58 -12.30
N ALA A 279 -22.93 -10.66 -10.99
CA ALA A 279 -22.56 -11.90 -10.32
C ALA A 279 -23.69 -12.95 -10.39
N LEU A 280 -24.95 -12.52 -10.17
CA LEU A 280 -26.12 -13.39 -10.31
C LEU A 280 -26.28 -13.90 -11.75
N ALA A 281 -26.10 -13.04 -12.75
CA ALA A 281 -26.11 -13.43 -14.15
C ALA A 281 -25.08 -14.52 -14.46
N GLY A 282 -23.86 -14.37 -13.93
CA GLY A 282 -22.80 -15.36 -14.06
C GLY A 282 -23.16 -16.69 -13.39
N ALA A 283 -23.72 -16.64 -12.16
CA ALA A 283 -24.14 -17.85 -11.45
C ALA A 283 -25.26 -18.62 -12.17
N VAL A 284 -26.27 -17.90 -12.70
CA VAL A 284 -27.35 -18.48 -13.49
C VAL A 284 -26.81 -19.11 -14.77
N ALA A 285 -25.91 -18.41 -15.47
CA ALA A 285 -25.26 -18.92 -16.66
C ALA A 285 -24.47 -20.22 -16.41
N THR A 286 -23.70 -20.29 -15.32
CA THR A 286 -22.97 -21.50 -14.94
C THR A 286 -23.92 -22.65 -14.57
N ALA A 287 -25.05 -22.37 -13.91
CA ALA A 287 -26.03 -23.40 -13.59
C ALA A 287 -26.69 -23.96 -14.87
N VAL A 288 -27.03 -23.10 -15.83
CA VAL A 288 -27.60 -23.52 -17.12
C VAL A 288 -26.60 -24.32 -17.95
N ASP A 289 -25.34 -23.89 -17.99
CA ASP A 289 -24.23 -24.63 -18.60
C ASP A 289 -24.13 -26.04 -18.00
N PHE A 290 -24.00 -26.16 -16.67
CA PHE A 290 -23.90 -27.45 -15.99
C PHE A 290 -25.10 -28.36 -16.26
N ALA A 291 -26.32 -27.81 -16.23
CA ALA A 291 -27.54 -28.57 -16.51
C ALA A 291 -27.54 -29.11 -17.94
N LEU A 292 -27.08 -28.31 -18.92
CA LEU A 292 -26.97 -28.75 -20.30
C LEU A 292 -25.90 -29.84 -20.46
N VAL A 293 -24.75 -29.69 -19.82
CA VAL A 293 -23.69 -30.71 -19.85
C VAL A 293 -24.20 -32.04 -19.31
N LEU A 294 -24.84 -32.03 -18.13
CA LEU A 294 -25.39 -33.24 -17.52
C LEU A 294 -26.45 -33.89 -18.42
N ALA A 295 -27.39 -33.11 -18.96
CA ALA A 295 -28.41 -33.63 -19.87
C ALA A 295 -27.82 -34.25 -21.14
N LEU A 296 -26.81 -33.61 -21.75
CA LEU A 296 -26.17 -34.11 -22.97
C LEU A 296 -25.35 -35.38 -22.72
N VAL A 297 -24.65 -35.46 -21.58
CA VAL A 297 -23.83 -36.63 -21.24
C VAL A 297 -24.71 -37.79 -20.79
N GLU A 298 -25.66 -37.55 -19.87
CA GLU A 298 -26.45 -38.62 -19.24
C GLU A 298 -27.60 -39.10 -20.14
N TRP A 299 -28.28 -38.19 -20.84
CA TRP A 299 -29.51 -38.55 -21.58
C TRP A 299 -29.28 -38.70 -23.08
N ALA A 300 -28.32 -37.96 -23.65
CA ALA A 300 -28.03 -38.00 -25.08
C ALA A 300 -26.74 -38.76 -25.44
N GLY A 301 -25.98 -39.23 -24.43
CA GLY A 301 -24.74 -39.99 -24.65
C GLY A 301 -23.65 -39.20 -25.39
N VAL A 302 -23.70 -37.87 -25.37
CA VAL A 302 -22.73 -37.01 -26.04
C VAL A 302 -21.39 -37.06 -25.29
N LEU A 303 -20.30 -37.10 -26.04
CA LEU A 303 -18.95 -37.03 -25.48
C LEU A 303 -18.81 -35.80 -24.57
N PRO A 304 -18.28 -35.95 -23.34
CA PRO A 304 -18.19 -34.87 -22.36
C PRO A 304 -17.49 -33.59 -22.88
N ALA A 305 -16.51 -33.74 -23.77
CA ALA A 305 -15.84 -32.61 -24.40
C ALA A 305 -16.81 -31.75 -25.22
N TRP A 306 -17.64 -32.37 -26.07
CA TRP A 306 -18.63 -31.67 -26.89
C TRP A 306 -19.78 -31.11 -26.06
N ALA A 307 -20.22 -31.86 -25.04
CA ALA A 307 -21.21 -31.38 -24.09
C ALA A 307 -20.74 -30.10 -23.38
N THR A 308 -19.47 -30.05 -22.96
CA THR A 308 -18.87 -28.87 -22.30
C THR A 308 -18.79 -27.67 -23.21
N VAL A 309 -18.41 -27.85 -24.49
CA VAL A 309 -18.37 -26.74 -25.48
C VAL A 309 -19.77 -26.14 -25.69
N LEU A 310 -20.78 -27.00 -25.83
CA LEU A 310 -22.18 -26.55 -26.00
C LEU A 310 -22.73 -25.89 -24.74
N GLY A 311 -22.46 -26.46 -23.57
CA GLY A 311 -22.78 -25.90 -22.25
C GLY A 311 -22.21 -24.50 -22.06
N CYS A 312 -20.91 -24.33 -22.29
CA CYS A 312 -20.23 -23.04 -22.21
C CYS A 312 -20.80 -22.02 -23.20
N GLY A 313 -21.14 -22.46 -24.43
CA GLY A 313 -21.79 -21.61 -25.43
C GLY A 313 -23.15 -21.09 -24.96
N LEU A 314 -24.01 -21.98 -24.45
CA LEU A 314 -25.32 -21.61 -23.91
C LEU A 314 -25.19 -20.70 -22.69
N GLY A 315 -24.31 -21.04 -21.75
CA GLY A 315 -24.01 -20.22 -20.58
C GLY A 315 -23.56 -18.81 -20.96
N ALA A 316 -22.68 -18.67 -21.96
CA ALA A 316 -22.24 -17.38 -22.46
C ALA A 316 -23.40 -16.53 -23.02
N VAL A 317 -24.31 -17.14 -23.79
CA VAL A 317 -25.52 -16.46 -24.33
C VAL A 317 -26.47 -16.03 -23.21
N VAL A 318 -26.71 -16.89 -22.22
CA VAL A 318 -27.53 -16.56 -21.05
C VAL A 318 -26.91 -15.40 -20.27
N ASN A 319 -25.62 -15.46 -19.97
CA ASN A 319 -24.92 -14.41 -19.24
C ASN A 319 -24.96 -13.07 -19.99
N TYR A 320 -24.74 -13.08 -21.31
CA TYR A 320 -24.84 -11.89 -22.17
C TYR A 320 -26.26 -11.29 -22.12
N SER A 321 -27.28 -12.14 -22.27
CA SER A 321 -28.68 -11.71 -22.34
C SER A 321 -29.16 -11.08 -21.03
N ILE A 322 -28.86 -11.72 -19.89
CA ILE A 322 -29.18 -11.18 -18.56
C ILE A 322 -28.46 -9.86 -18.34
N ASN A 323 -27.15 -9.79 -18.65
CA ASN A 323 -26.40 -8.56 -18.41
C ASN A 323 -26.85 -7.40 -19.29
N ARG A 324 -27.20 -7.67 -20.55
CA ARG A 324 -27.72 -6.64 -21.45
C ARG A 324 -29.03 -6.05 -20.95
N VAL A 325 -29.99 -6.90 -20.59
CA VAL A 325 -31.36 -6.48 -20.28
C VAL A 325 -31.48 -6.01 -18.83
N LEU A 326 -30.96 -6.80 -17.88
CA LEU A 326 -31.17 -6.58 -16.46
C LEU A 326 -30.06 -5.74 -15.84
N THR A 327 -28.79 -6.09 -16.05
CA THR A 327 -27.66 -5.43 -15.37
C THR A 327 -27.39 -4.04 -15.92
N PHE A 328 -27.11 -3.93 -17.23
CA PHE A 328 -26.63 -2.71 -17.86
C PHE A 328 -27.70 -1.96 -18.66
N LYS A 329 -28.89 -2.57 -18.89
CA LYS A 329 -30.00 -1.98 -19.66
C LYS A 329 -29.54 -1.36 -20.99
N SER A 330 -28.72 -2.10 -21.73
CA SER A 330 -28.05 -1.59 -22.92
C SER A 330 -28.88 -1.81 -24.19
N THR A 331 -29.03 -0.76 -24.99
CA THR A 331 -29.86 -0.70 -26.20
C THR A 331 -29.06 -0.76 -27.51
N GLY A 332 -27.72 -0.84 -27.43
CA GLY A 332 -26.85 -0.88 -28.61
C GLY A 332 -27.04 -2.10 -29.51
N ALA A 333 -26.41 -2.08 -30.69
CA ALA A 333 -26.52 -3.12 -31.71
C ALA A 333 -26.03 -4.50 -31.21
N VAL A 334 -26.88 -5.52 -31.35
CA VAL A 334 -26.66 -6.88 -30.81
C VAL A 334 -25.34 -7.47 -31.32
N GLY A 335 -25.12 -7.46 -32.63
CA GLY A 335 -23.97 -8.15 -33.25
C GLY A 335 -22.63 -7.60 -32.77
N ARG A 336 -22.50 -6.26 -32.68
CA ARG A 336 -21.27 -5.62 -32.23
C ARG A 336 -21.00 -5.89 -30.75
N GLN A 337 -22.03 -5.82 -29.91
CA GLN A 337 -21.90 -6.14 -28.50
C GLN A 337 -21.55 -7.61 -28.27
N LEU A 338 -22.13 -8.52 -29.06
CA LEU A 338 -21.81 -9.93 -28.98
C LEU A 338 -20.34 -10.19 -29.36
N ALA A 339 -19.84 -9.54 -30.42
CA ALA A 339 -18.42 -9.64 -30.80
C ALA A 339 -17.50 -9.13 -29.68
N ARG A 340 -17.81 -7.97 -29.07
CA ARG A 340 -17.06 -7.44 -27.93
C ARG A 340 -17.11 -8.39 -26.73
N TYR A 341 -18.29 -8.93 -26.44
CA TYR A 341 -18.49 -9.87 -25.35
C TYR A 341 -17.69 -11.16 -25.56
N SER A 342 -17.63 -11.69 -26.78
CA SER A 342 -16.83 -12.87 -27.13
C SER A 342 -15.34 -12.64 -26.88
N VAL A 343 -14.81 -11.46 -27.21
CA VAL A 343 -13.41 -11.09 -26.91
C VAL A 343 -13.17 -11.07 -25.41
N VAL A 344 -14.06 -10.44 -24.63
CA VAL A 344 -13.95 -10.38 -23.16
C VAL A 344 -14.03 -11.77 -22.54
N SER A 345 -14.96 -12.61 -23.00
CA SER A 345 -15.15 -13.97 -22.50
C SER A 345 -13.95 -14.88 -22.84
N GLY A 346 -13.47 -14.85 -24.09
CA GLY A 346 -12.32 -15.64 -24.52
C GLY A 346 -11.03 -15.26 -23.81
N THR A 347 -10.75 -13.96 -23.68
CA THR A 347 -9.60 -13.47 -22.91
C THR A 347 -9.75 -13.79 -21.42
N SER A 348 -10.96 -13.71 -20.85
CA SER A 348 -11.23 -14.16 -19.47
C SER A 348 -10.91 -15.64 -19.27
N ALA A 349 -11.26 -16.52 -20.22
CA ALA A 349 -10.93 -17.94 -20.13
C ALA A 349 -9.41 -18.17 -20.09
N LEU A 350 -8.65 -17.48 -20.95
CA LEU A 350 -7.19 -17.53 -20.97
C LEU A 350 -6.57 -16.99 -19.67
N LEU A 351 -7.06 -15.85 -19.16
CA LEU A 351 -6.59 -15.26 -17.91
C LEU A 351 -6.87 -16.18 -16.71
N ASN A 352 -8.00 -16.88 -16.71
CA ASN A 352 -8.33 -17.84 -15.66
C ASN A 352 -7.45 -19.09 -15.73
N ALA A 353 -7.30 -19.69 -16.91
CA ALA A 353 -6.46 -20.87 -17.09
C ALA A 353 -4.99 -20.57 -16.79
N GLY A 354 -4.45 -19.51 -17.39
CA GLY A 354 -3.07 -19.07 -17.18
C GLY A 354 -2.81 -18.61 -15.75
N GLY A 355 -3.73 -17.86 -15.14
CA GLY A 355 -3.60 -17.40 -13.77
C GLY A 355 -3.56 -18.56 -12.76
N VAL A 356 -4.43 -19.57 -12.92
CA VAL A 356 -4.39 -20.76 -12.06
C VAL A 356 -3.11 -21.54 -12.28
N ALA A 357 -2.70 -21.76 -13.54
CA ALA A 357 -1.45 -22.45 -13.87
C ALA A 357 -0.23 -21.76 -13.22
N LEU A 358 -0.16 -20.43 -13.27
CA LEU A 358 0.90 -19.65 -12.63
C LEU A 358 0.90 -19.80 -11.11
N LEU A 359 -0.26 -19.71 -10.47
CA LEU A 359 -0.37 -19.85 -9.02
C LEU A 359 -0.03 -21.27 -8.53
N THR A 360 -0.31 -22.30 -9.35
CA THR A 360 0.07 -23.68 -9.04
C THR A 360 1.56 -23.98 -9.19
N LEU A 361 2.36 -23.06 -9.75
CA LEU A 361 3.82 -23.21 -9.74
C LEU A 361 4.39 -23.17 -8.32
N HIS A 362 3.66 -22.59 -7.35
CA HIS A 362 4.07 -22.60 -5.96
C HIS A 362 3.63 -23.92 -5.28
N PRO A 363 4.54 -24.81 -4.87
CA PRO A 363 4.19 -26.16 -4.43
C PRO A 363 3.31 -26.20 -3.17
N GLN A 364 3.34 -25.14 -2.36
CA GLN A 364 2.64 -25.07 -1.08
C GLN A 364 1.32 -24.28 -1.17
N LEU A 365 1.01 -23.68 -2.32
CA LEU A 365 -0.24 -22.92 -2.47
C LEU A 365 -1.38 -23.90 -2.75
N ALA A 366 -2.38 -23.92 -1.87
CA ALA A 366 -3.57 -24.75 -2.07
C ALA A 366 -4.25 -24.39 -3.40
N TYR A 367 -4.48 -25.40 -4.25
CA TYR A 367 -5.12 -25.22 -5.56
C TYR A 367 -6.42 -24.42 -5.48
N ALA A 368 -7.28 -24.76 -4.51
CA ALA A 368 -8.54 -24.07 -4.28
C ALA A 368 -8.35 -22.57 -4.02
N LEU A 369 -7.32 -22.19 -3.26
CA LEU A 369 -7.02 -20.80 -2.97
C LEU A 369 -6.58 -20.06 -4.25
N GLY A 370 -5.68 -20.65 -5.04
CA GLY A 370 -5.25 -20.09 -6.32
C GLY A 370 -6.42 -19.94 -7.30
N TRP A 371 -7.29 -20.94 -7.36
CA TRP A 371 -8.49 -20.95 -8.18
C TRP A 371 -9.47 -19.81 -7.85
N TRP A 372 -9.72 -19.57 -6.55
CA TRP A 372 -10.60 -18.48 -6.11
C TRP A 372 -9.97 -17.10 -6.28
N LEU A 373 -8.66 -16.96 -6.02
CA LEU A 373 -7.92 -15.71 -6.20
C LEU A 373 -7.95 -15.24 -7.65
N VAL A 374 -7.63 -16.12 -8.59
CA VAL A 374 -7.67 -15.80 -10.03
C VAL A 374 -9.10 -15.46 -10.46
N ARG A 375 -10.08 -16.25 -9.99
CA ARG A 375 -11.54 -15.96 -9.95
C ARG A 375 -11.84 -14.48 -9.70
N GLY A 376 -11.53 -14.05 -8.50
CA GLY A 376 -11.82 -12.70 -8.03
C GLY A 376 -11.10 -11.64 -8.85
N VAL A 377 -9.81 -11.84 -9.14
CA VAL A 377 -9.00 -10.86 -9.88
C VAL A 377 -9.51 -10.68 -11.30
N VAL A 378 -9.71 -11.77 -12.05
CA VAL A 378 -10.21 -11.68 -13.43
C VAL A 378 -11.63 -11.09 -13.45
N TYR A 379 -12.47 -11.44 -12.47
CA TYR A 379 -13.81 -10.85 -12.38
C TYR A 379 -13.77 -9.33 -12.17
N PHE A 380 -13.08 -8.84 -11.14
CA PHE A 380 -13.09 -7.42 -10.77
C PHE A 380 -12.20 -6.54 -11.64
N ALA A 381 -11.09 -7.07 -12.17
CA ALA A 381 -10.14 -6.30 -12.96
C ALA A 381 -10.41 -6.36 -14.47
N TRP A 382 -11.04 -7.43 -14.96
CA TRP A 382 -11.25 -7.66 -16.39
C TRP A 382 -12.73 -7.71 -16.77
N ASN A 383 -13.48 -8.67 -16.24
CA ASN A 383 -14.85 -8.93 -16.71
C ASN A 383 -15.80 -7.78 -16.42
N LEU A 384 -15.92 -7.39 -15.15
CA LEU A 384 -16.90 -6.37 -14.75
C LEU A 384 -16.60 -5.01 -15.42
N PRO A 385 -15.36 -4.47 -15.41
CA PRO A 385 -15.06 -3.21 -16.07
C PRO A 385 -15.28 -3.26 -17.58
N LEU A 386 -14.80 -4.30 -18.28
CA LEU A 386 -14.95 -4.38 -19.74
C LEU A 386 -16.41 -4.62 -20.16
N GLN A 387 -17.17 -5.39 -19.39
CA GLN A 387 -18.61 -5.53 -19.68
C GLN A 387 -19.33 -4.19 -19.54
N ARG A 388 -19.03 -3.42 -18.49
CA ARG A 388 -19.61 -2.09 -18.29
C ARG A 388 -19.16 -1.07 -19.32
N ASP A 389 -17.85 -0.97 -19.56
CA ASP A 389 -17.23 0.17 -20.25
C ASP A 389 -17.00 -0.07 -21.74
N TYR A 390 -16.90 -1.34 -22.17
CA TYR A 390 -16.60 -1.71 -23.56
C TYR A 390 -17.79 -2.43 -24.24
N VAL A 391 -18.33 -3.48 -23.61
CA VAL A 391 -19.39 -4.31 -24.20
C VAL A 391 -20.73 -3.58 -24.21
N PHE A 392 -21.21 -3.12 -23.05
CA PHE A 392 -22.55 -2.56 -22.87
C PHE A 392 -22.57 -1.02 -22.81
N ASN A 393 -21.52 -0.39 -23.35
CA ASN A 393 -21.39 1.07 -23.40
C ASN A 393 -22.13 1.62 -24.63
N ASN A 394 -23.28 2.27 -24.39
CA ASN A 394 -24.14 2.85 -25.43
C ASN A 394 -23.51 4.10 -26.09
N ASP A 395 -22.81 4.94 -25.31
CA ASP A 395 -22.25 6.21 -25.80
C ASP A 395 -21.11 5.98 -26.81
N ALA A 396 -20.26 4.98 -26.55
CA ALA A 396 -19.19 4.60 -27.47
C ALA A 396 -19.72 4.01 -28.78
N ALA A 397 -20.87 3.31 -28.73
CA ALA A 397 -21.52 2.78 -29.92
C ALA A 397 -22.06 3.93 -30.79
N ALA A 398 -22.75 4.91 -30.18
CA ALA A 398 -23.27 6.07 -30.88
C ALA A 398 -22.18 6.96 -31.52
N SER A 399 -21.05 7.17 -30.82
CA SER A 399 -19.93 7.94 -31.36
C SER A 399 -19.20 7.24 -32.50
N GLU A 400 -19.03 5.92 -32.43
CA GLU A 400 -18.43 5.13 -33.52
C GLU A 400 -19.34 5.08 -34.74
N ASP A 401 -20.65 4.92 -34.55
CA ASP A 401 -21.62 4.91 -35.65
C ASP A 401 -21.59 6.25 -36.39
N ALA A 402 -21.56 7.37 -35.65
CA ALA A 402 -21.38 8.69 -36.23
C ALA A 402 -20.04 8.85 -36.99
N LEU A 403 -18.94 8.27 -36.49
CA LEU A 403 -17.63 8.29 -37.17
C LEU A 403 -17.57 7.39 -38.41
N MET A 404 -18.29 6.27 -38.42
CA MET A 404 -18.37 5.35 -39.56
C MET A 404 -19.29 5.90 -40.65
N GLU A 405 -20.37 6.57 -40.28
CA GLU A 405 -21.31 7.23 -41.19
C GLU A 405 -20.67 8.47 -41.86
N GLN A 406 -19.68 9.10 -41.20
CA GLN A 406 -18.85 10.17 -41.79
C GLN A 406 -17.73 9.70 -42.71
N ARG A 407 -17.50 8.38 -42.89
CA ARG A 407 -16.55 7.93 -43.92
C ARG A 407 -17.17 8.22 -45.29
N PRO A 408 -16.58 9.10 -46.12
CA PRO A 408 -17.08 9.28 -47.47
C PRO A 408 -17.02 7.92 -48.15
N HIS A 409 -18.17 7.43 -48.60
CA HIS A 409 -18.24 6.30 -49.50
C HIS A 409 -17.33 6.64 -50.68
N ALA A 410 -16.15 6.02 -50.72
CA ALA A 410 -15.27 6.09 -51.88
C ALA A 410 -16.06 5.50 -53.04
N ALA A 411 -16.47 6.39 -53.95
CA ALA A 411 -17.12 6.08 -55.21
C ALA A 411 -16.15 5.36 -56.16
#